data_AF-A0AAE1PXL9-F1
#
_entry.id   AF-A0AAE1PXL9-F1
#
_cell.length_a   1.000
_cell.length_b   1.000
_cell.length_c   1.000
_cell.angle_alpha   90.00
_cell.angle_beta   90.00
_cell.angle_gamma   90.00
#
_symmetry.space_group_name_H-M   'P 1'
#
loop_
_entity.id
_entity.type
_entity.pdbx_description
1 polymer ?
#
loop_
_entity_poly.entity_id
_entity_poly.type
_entity_poly.pdbx_seq_one_letter_code
_entity_poly.pdbx_strand_id
1 'polypeptide(L)'
;MEAFARVSRRDSRPLAVRHELRTKERTALDFSGNEDERYNHIFILRDLYSALFLCGDTSPGPDNIPYAMLRHLGEEAISFLLALYTRIWLEDVFPSGWRVATILPFPKPGKDSSVVLNYRPIALTSCLCKLFEKMVNVRLIYFLERDDFLSPSQSAFRKHRSTTDALVRLEAAACEVFARHQHLVCVFFDLEKVYDTTWQYGILQQLHVYGLRGPLPCFLKEFLSGRSFSVKVGTALSALLHKRRESPREASSVSHCLQ
;
A
#
# COMPACT_ATOMS: atom_id res chain seq x y z
N MET A 1 23.21 5.92 9.68
CA MET A 1 21.89 5.29 9.97
C MET A 1 20.89 6.28 10.57
N GLU A 2 21.22 7.05 11.63
CA GLU A 2 20.29 8.03 12.22
C GLU A 2 19.77 9.11 11.24
N ALA A 3 20.59 9.58 10.31
CA ALA A 3 20.18 10.61 9.35
C ALA A 3 19.02 10.15 8.44
N PHE A 4 19.00 8.88 8.02
CA PHE A 4 17.88 8.28 7.27
C PHE A 4 16.60 8.23 8.10
N ALA A 5 16.72 7.93 9.40
CA ALA A 5 15.60 7.93 10.32
C ALA A 5 15.04 9.33 10.60
N ARG A 6 15.87 10.39 10.58
CA ARG A 6 15.45 11.78 10.83
C ARG A 6 14.73 12.40 9.63
N VAL A 7 15.07 12.02 8.40
CA VAL A 7 14.37 12.50 7.19
C VAL A 7 12.93 12.02 7.14
N SER A 8 12.64 10.80 7.63
CA SER A 8 11.30 10.20 7.76
C SER A 8 10.57 10.65 9.05
N ARG A 9 10.86 11.84 9.60
CA ARG A 9 10.20 12.34 10.82
C ARG A 9 9.63 13.75 10.71
N ARG A 10 9.97 14.51 9.65
CA ARG A 10 9.50 15.89 9.49
C ARG A 10 8.21 15.93 8.69
N ASP A 11 7.09 16.03 9.38
CA ASP A 11 5.82 16.45 8.78
C ASP A 11 5.98 17.88 8.26
N SER A 12 5.82 18.08 6.95
CA SER A 12 6.00 19.38 6.26
C SER A 12 4.69 20.15 6.08
N ARG A 13 3.54 19.61 6.49
CA ARG A 13 2.22 20.23 6.26
C ARG A 13 2.03 21.53 7.05
N PRO A 14 1.29 22.54 6.54
CA PRO A 14 0.96 23.76 7.30
C PRO A 14 0.21 23.47 8.61
N LEU A 15 0.38 24.32 9.63
CA LEU A 15 -0.23 24.12 10.96
C LEU A 15 -1.75 24.06 10.93
N ALA A 16 -2.41 24.89 10.12
CA ALA A 16 -3.87 24.90 9.95
C ALA A 16 -4.38 23.54 9.46
N VAL A 17 -3.74 22.97 8.44
CA VAL A 17 -4.04 21.63 7.92
C VAL A 17 -3.86 20.57 9.01
N ARG A 18 -2.77 20.64 9.79
CA ARG A 18 -2.54 19.69 10.90
C ARG A 18 -3.63 19.76 11.97
N HIS A 19 -4.15 20.95 12.26
CA HIS A 19 -5.24 21.11 13.23
C HIS A 19 -6.52 20.46 12.70
N GLU A 20 -6.88 20.71 11.44
CA GLU A 20 -8.05 20.12 10.80
C GLU A 20 -7.98 18.59 10.77
N LEU A 21 -6.84 18.02 10.35
CA LEU A 21 -6.63 16.57 10.32
C LEU A 21 -6.79 15.96 11.72
N ARG A 22 -6.23 16.60 12.76
CA ARG A 22 -6.37 16.14 14.15
C ARG A 22 -7.81 16.19 14.63
N THR A 23 -8.59 17.18 14.20
CA THR A 23 -10.00 17.25 14.55
C THR A 23 -10.77 16.09 13.92
N LYS A 24 -10.52 15.79 12.63
CA LYS A 24 -11.13 14.66 11.93
C LYS A 24 -10.74 13.31 12.54
N GLU A 25 -9.47 13.14 12.93
CA GLU A 25 -8.95 11.93 13.58
C GLU A 25 -9.60 11.59 14.94
N ARG A 26 -10.33 12.53 15.57
CA ARG A 26 -11.05 12.27 16.83
C ARG A 26 -12.33 11.47 16.65
N THR A 27 -12.89 11.47 15.44
CA THR A 27 -14.09 10.69 15.15
C THR A 27 -13.69 9.23 14.97
N ALA A 28 -14.28 8.33 15.76
CA ALA A 28 -14.05 6.90 15.57
C ALA A 28 -14.77 6.43 14.29
N LEU A 29 -14.08 5.64 13.47
CA LEU A 29 -14.67 4.96 12.32
C LEU A 29 -15.15 3.58 12.79
N ASP A 30 -16.43 3.34 12.64
CA ASP A 30 -17.06 2.07 12.99
C ASP A 30 -17.28 1.23 11.72
N PHE A 31 -16.50 0.16 11.60
CA PHE A 31 -16.61 -0.78 10.49
C PHE A 31 -17.53 -1.96 10.78
N SER A 32 -18.28 -1.95 11.89
CA SER A 32 -19.27 -2.99 12.18
C SER A 32 -20.47 -2.96 11.23
N GLY A 33 -21.07 -4.13 11.00
CA GLY A 33 -22.24 -4.30 10.13
C GLY A 33 -21.91 -4.81 8.71
N ASN A 34 -22.95 -5.15 7.94
CA ASN A 34 -22.89 -5.61 6.54
C ASN A 34 -21.76 -6.63 6.24
N GLU A 35 -21.69 -7.69 7.04
CA GLU A 35 -20.70 -8.76 6.88
C GLU A 35 -21.02 -9.71 5.72
N ASP A 36 -22.23 -9.63 5.16
CA ASP A 36 -22.73 -10.50 4.08
C ASP A 36 -22.15 -10.17 2.70
N GLU A 37 -21.45 -9.06 2.56
CA GLU A 37 -20.79 -8.70 1.30
C GLU A 37 -19.70 -9.72 0.93
N ARG A 38 -19.61 -10.06 -0.36
CA ARG A 38 -18.71 -11.12 -0.84
C ARG A 38 -17.24 -10.87 -0.51
N TYR A 39 -16.85 -9.60 -0.37
CA TYR A 39 -15.48 -9.25 -0.04
C TYR A 39 -15.08 -9.66 1.39
N ASN A 40 -16.05 -9.94 2.27
CA ASN A 40 -15.86 -10.39 3.66
C ASN A 40 -15.78 -11.90 3.83
N HIS A 41 -16.16 -12.69 2.82
CA HIS A 41 -16.20 -14.15 2.92
C HIS A 41 -14.84 -14.77 3.30
N ILE A 42 -14.83 -15.94 3.92
CA ILE A 42 -13.57 -16.64 4.21
C ILE A 42 -12.81 -16.93 2.90
N PHE A 43 -11.48 -16.78 2.95
CA PHE A 43 -10.63 -17.10 1.81
C PHE A 43 -10.56 -18.61 1.58
N ILE A 44 -10.53 -19.01 0.31
CA ILE A 44 -10.38 -20.42 -0.08
C ILE A 44 -9.03 -20.66 -0.77
N LEU A 45 -8.65 -21.94 -0.95
CA LEU A 45 -7.40 -22.32 -1.62
C LEU A 45 -7.24 -21.65 -3.00
N ARG A 46 -8.33 -21.51 -3.75
CA ARG A 46 -8.31 -20.83 -5.05
C ARG A 46 -7.84 -19.37 -4.93
N ASP A 47 -8.26 -18.65 -3.90
CA ASP A 47 -7.86 -17.26 -3.68
C ASP A 47 -6.35 -17.18 -3.39
N LEU A 48 -5.84 -18.11 -2.57
CA LEU A 48 -4.43 -18.21 -2.21
C LEU A 48 -3.57 -18.55 -3.44
N TYR A 49 -3.92 -19.59 -4.20
CA TYR A 49 -3.16 -19.97 -5.40
C TYR A 49 -3.19 -18.86 -6.46
N SER A 50 -4.34 -18.21 -6.65
CA SER A 50 -4.47 -17.09 -7.60
C SER A 50 -3.59 -15.92 -7.17
N ALA A 51 -3.58 -15.56 -5.89
CA ALA A 51 -2.72 -14.50 -5.39
C ALA A 51 -1.23 -14.85 -5.50
N LEU A 52 -0.87 -16.10 -5.19
CA LEU A 52 0.50 -16.60 -5.29
C LEU A 52 1.03 -16.57 -6.72
N PHE A 53 0.18 -16.93 -7.69
CA PHE A 53 0.50 -16.83 -9.12
C PHE A 53 0.74 -15.39 -9.58
N LEU A 54 -0.01 -14.43 -9.02
CA LEU A 54 0.15 -13.01 -9.32
C LEU A 54 1.35 -12.34 -8.62
N CYS A 55 1.95 -12.99 -7.63
CA CYS A 55 3.10 -12.45 -6.91
C CYS A 55 4.41 -12.78 -7.63
N GLY A 56 5.12 -11.75 -8.08
CA GLY A 56 6.49 -11.85 -8.59
C GLY A 56 7.51 -12.07 -7.48
N ASP A 57 8.69 -12.60 -7.83
CA ASP A 57 9.76 -12.81 -6.85
C ASP A 57 10.33 -11.47 -6.36
N THR A 58 10.43 -11.34 -5.04
CA THR A 58 10.95 -10.15 -4.36
C THR A 58 11.85 -10.58 -3.21
N SER A 59 12.74 -9.68 -2.78
CA SER A 59 13.56 -9.92 -1.59
C SER A 59 12.67 -10.14 -0.35
N PRO A 60 13.04 -11.09 0.52
CA PRO A 60 12.27 -11.39 1.71
C PRO A 60 12.38 -10.27 2.74
N GLY A 61 11.41 -10.23 3.66
CA GLY A 61 11.42 -9.34 4.81
C GLY A 61 12.32 -9.84 5.94
N PRO A 62 12.15 -9.30 7.16
CA PRO A 62 12.92 -9.72 8.34
C PRO A 62 12.79 -11.22 8.70
N ASP A 63 11.73 -11.88 8.23
CA ASP A 63 11.48 -13.31 8.42
C ASP A 63 12.30 -14.21 7.49
N ASN A 64 12.97 -13.64 6.48
CA ASN A 64 13.75 -14.36 5.46
C ASN A 64 12.95 -15.41 4.68
N ILE A 65 11.63 -15.24 4.54
CA ILE A 65 10.76 -16.14 3.77
C ILE A 65 10.52 -15.54 2.37
N PRO A 66 11.13 -16.06 1.30
CA PRO A 66 10.90 -15.59 -0.07
C PRO A 66 9.65 -16.24 -0.70
N TYR A 67 9.12 -15.63 -1.77
CA TYR A 67 8.02 -16.22 -2.56
C TYR A 67 8.38 -17.58 -3.14
N ALA A 68 9.64 -17.80 -3.51
CA ALA A 68 10.12 -19.10 -3.95
C ALA A 68 9.80 -20.20 -2.93
N MET A 69 9.94 -19.94 -1.62
CA MET A 69 9.58 -20.93 -0.60
C MET A 69 8.07 -21.19 -0.59
N LEU A 70 7.25 -20.13 -0.70
CA LEU A 70 5.79 -20.23 -0.72
C LEU A 70 5.27 -21.03 -1.92
N ARG A 71 5.91 -20.90 -3.09
CA ARG A 71 5.54 -21.65 -4.31
C ARG A 71 5.87 -23.15 -4.24
N HIS A 72 6.81 -23.55 -3.40
CA HIS A 72 7.23 -24.95 -3.24
C HIS A 72 6.69 -25.60 -1.97
N LEU A 73 5.75 -24.96 -1.27
CA LEU A 73 5.07 -25.56 -0.14
C LEU A 73 4.23 -26.76 -0.59
N GLY A 74 4.28 -27.85 0.18
CA GLY A 74 3.38 -28.98 0.01
C GLY A 74 1.93 -28.63 0.39
N GLU A 75 0.99 -29.50 0.02
CA GLU A 75 -0.45 -29.28 0.22
C GLU A 75 -0.84 -29.05 1.69
N GLU A 76 -0.22 -29.79 2.62
CA GLU A 76 -0.44 -29.60 4.06
C GLU A 76 -0.01 -28.20 4.53
N ALA A 77 1.16 -27.74 4.08
CA ALA A 77 1.69 -26.44 4.46
C ALA A 77 0.89 -25.28 3.83
N ILE A 78 0.39 -25.45 2.59
CA ILE A 78 -0.54 -24.50 1.97
C ILE A 78 -1.87 -24.46 2.74
N SER A 79 -2.38 -25.61 3.18
CA SER A 79 -3.61 -25.70 3.97
C SER A 79 -3.45 -25.02 5.32
N PHE A 80 -2.30 -25.21 5.98
CA PHE A 80 -1.95 -24.52 7.21
C PHE A 80 -1.84 -23.00 6.99
N LEU A 81 -1.22 -22.56 5.90
CA LEU A 81 -1.11 -21.15 5.55
C LEU A 81 -2.50 -20.51 5.35
N LEU A 82 -3.41 -21.20 4.68
CA LEU A 82 -4.79 -20.74 4.53
C LEU A 82 -5.52 -20.66 5.88
N ALA A 83 -5.32 -21.64 6.76
CA ALA A 83 -5.89 -21.62 8.11
C ALA A 83 -5.36 -20.44 8.94
N LEU A 84 -4.06 -20.12 8.82
CA LEU A 84 -3.46 -18.94 9.42
C LEU A 84 -4.13 -17.65 8.91
N TYR A 85 -4.28 -17.50 7.59
CA TYR A 85 -4.94 -16.34 7.01
C TYR A 85 -6.41 -16.22 7.42
N THR A 86 -7.12 -17.35 7.48
CA THR A 86 -8.50 -17.40 7.96
C THR A 86 -8.61 -16.92 9.40
N ARG A 87 -7.68 -17.35 10.26
CA ARG A 87 -7.63 -16.91 11.66
C ARG A 87 -7.38 -15.40 11.77
N ILE A 88 -6.41 -14.88 11.02
CA ILE A 88 -6.11 -13.44 10.98
C ILE A 88 -7.36 -12.64 10.51
N TRP A 89 -8.07 -13.17 9.51
CA TRP A 89 -9.26 -12.54 8.94
C TRP A 89 -10.46 -12.50 9.89
N LEU A 90 -10.68 -13.56 10.66
CA LEU A 90 -11.85 -13.68 11.54
C LEU A 90 -11.61 -13.08 12.94
N GLU A 91 -10.38 -13.14 13.44
CA GLU A 91 -10.06 -12.67 14.81
C GLU A 91 -9.54 -11.23 14.84
N ASP A 92 -9.36 -10.57 13.69
CA ASP A 92 -8.71 -9.25 13.56
C ASP A 92 -7.30 -9.18 14.21
N VAL A 93 -6.61 -10.33 14.30
CA VAL A 93 -5.28 -10.43 14.91
C VAL A 93 -4.20 -10.31 13.84
N PHE A 94 -3.65 -9.10 13.65
CA PHE A 94 -2.55 -8.88 12.72
C PHE A 94 -1.19 -9.26 13.36
N PRO A 95 -0.40 -10.17 12.76
CA PRO A 95 0.87 -10.62 13.33
C PRO A 95 1.87 -9.47 13.55
N SER A 96 2.45 -9.39 14.75
CA SER A 96 3.41 -8.34 15.11
C SER A 96 4.65 -8.35 14.22
N GLY A 97 5.14 -9.53 13.83
CA GLY A 97 6.26 -9.69 12.89
C GLY A 97 6.01 -9.08 11.51
N TRP A 98 4.75 -9.01 11.06
CA TRP A 98 4.37 -8.40 9.78
C TRP A 98 4.33 -6.88 9.83
N ARG A 99 4.38 -6.28 11.03
CA ARG A 99 4.48 -4.82 11.22
C ARG A 99 5.92 -4.31 11.13
N VAL A 100 6.90 -5.21 11.01
CA VAL A 100 8.32 -4.87 10.95
C VAL A 100 8.80 -4.90 9.50
N ALA A 101 9.48 -3.83 9.08
CA ALA A 101 10.14 -3.76 7.78
C ALA A 101 11.65 -3.52 7.90
N THR A 102 12.42 -4.03 6.95
CA THR A 102 13.83 -3.64 6.78
C THR A 102 13.95 -2.65 5.63
N ILE A 103 14.42 -1.44 5.91
CA ILE A 103 14.66 -0.39 4.91
C ILE A 103 16.07 -0.53 4.33
N LEU A 104 16.14 -0.67 3.02
CA LEU A 104 17.36 -0.62 2.23
C LEU A 104 17.45 0.71 1.47
N PRO A 105 18.45 1.57 1.74
CA PRO A 105 18.65 2.80 0.99
C PRO A 105 19.42 2.54 -0.31
N PHE A 106 18.81 2.86 -1.46
CA PHE A 106 19.43 2.75 -2.77
C PHE A 106 19.74 4.13 -3.37
N PRO A 107 20.98 4.39 -3.84
CA PRO A 107 21.32 5.69 -4.40
C PRO A 107 20.53 5.99 -5.69
N LYS A 108 20.10 7.25 -5.87
CA LYS A 108 19.54 7.72 -7.13
C LYS A 108 20.69 7.81 -8.16
N PRO A 109 20.49 7.30 -9.40
CA PRO A 109 21.51 7.39 -10.45
C PRO A 109 21.97 8.84 -10.68
N GLY A 110 23.29 9.03 -10.81
CA GLY A 110 23.89 10.33 -11.12
C GLY A 110 23.80 11.39 -10.01
N LYS A 111 23.39 11.03 -8.79
CA LYS A 111 23.32 11.95 -7.64
C LYS A 111 24.41 11.66 -6.61
N ASP A 112 24.82 12.70 -5.90
CA ASP A 112 25.82 12.60 -4.84
C ASP A 112 25.35 11.64 -3.72
N SER A 113 26.13 10.58 -3.49
CA SER A 113 25.91 9.55 -2.48
C SER A 113 26.21 10.01 -1.05
N SER A 114 26.83 11.19 -0.85
CA SER A 114 27.02 11.80 0.47
C SER A 114 25.70 12.36 1.03
N VAL A 115 24.75 12.69 0.17
CA VAL A 115 23.47 13.33 0.53
C VAL A 115 22.39 12.27 0.76
N VAL A 116 21.87 12.20 1.99
CA VAL A 116 20.83 11.22 2.40
C VAL A 116 19.55 11.32 1.56
N LEU A 117 19.15 12.52 1.16
CA LEU A 117 17.97 12.76 0.32
C LEU A 117 18.10 12.19 -1.12
N ASN A 118 19.32 11.83 -1.51
CA ASN A 118 19.59 11.22 -2.81
C ASN A 118 19.40 9.71 -2.80
N TYR A 119 18.95 9.11 -1.70
CA TYR A 119 18.60 7.69 -1.65
C TYR A 119 17.09 7.47 -1.79
N ARG A 120 16.73 6.30 -2.32
CA ARG A 120 15.39 5.73 -2.31
C ARG A 120 15.34 4.68 -1.21
N PRO A 121 14.55 4.87 -0.14
CA PRO A 121 14.33 3.81 0.82
C PRO A 121 13.39 2.76 0.20
N ILE A 122 13.78 1.50 0.22
CA ILE A 122 12.93 0.36 -0.15
C ILE A 122 12.62 -0.43 1.12
N ALA A 123 11.35 -0.59 1.46
CA ALA A 123 10.94 -1.38 2.62
C ALA A 123 10.74 -2.85 2.21
N LEU A 124 11.48 -3.74 2.86
CA LEU A 124 11.30 -5.18 2.76
C LEU A 124 10.38 -5.65 3.89
N THR A 125 9.19 -6.09 3.52
CA THR A 125 8.20 -6.71 4.41
C THR A 125 8.05 -8.20 4.14
N SER A 126 7.47 -8.90 5.10
CA SER A 126 7.19 -10.34 5.03
C SER A 126 6.47 -10.70 3.73
N CYS A 127 6.95 -11.73 3.01
CA CYS A 127 6.24 -12.22 1.82
C CYS A 127 4.92 -12.89 2.18
N LEU A 128 4.79 -13.46 3.38
CA LEU A 128 3.52 -13.98 3.89
C LEU A 128 2.48 -12.87 4.06
N CYS A 129 2.90 -11.71 4.58
CA CYS A 129 2.06 -10.52 4.69
C CYS A 129 1.63 -10.02 3.30
N LYS A 130 2.60 -9.84 2.39
CA LYS A 130 2.34 -9.37 1.01
C LYS A 130 1.41 -10.30 0.23
N LEU A 131 1.51 -11.62 0.44
CA LEU A 131 0.60 -12.58 -0.18
C LEU A 131 -0.84 -12.40 0.33
N PHE A 132 -1.02 -12.29 1.64
CA PHE A 132 -2.36 -12.08 2.20
C PHE A 132 -2.95 -10.74 1.79
N GLU A 133 -2.14 -9.69 1.83
CA GLU A 133 -2.47 -8.37 1.32
C GLU A 133 -2.91 -8.43 -0.16
N LYS A 134 -2.24 -9.23 -1.00
CA LYS A 134 -2.63 -9.43 -2.40
C LYS A 134 -4.03 -10.04 -2.51
N MET A 135 -4.38 -11.02 -1.68
CA MET A 135 -5.70 -11.64 -1.65
C MET A 135 -6.78 -10.62 -1.26
N VAL A 136 -6.51 -9.80 -0.24
CA VAL A 136 -7.40 -8.71 0.19
C VAL A 136 -7.56 -7.66 -0.91
N ASN A 137 -6.46 -7.28 -1.57
CA ASN A 137 -6.47 -6.26 -2.61
C ASN A 137 -7.33 -6.65 -3.81
N VAL A 138 -7.33 -7.93 -4.20
CA VAL A 138 -8.18 -8.42 -5.29
C VAL A 138 -9.66 -8.16 -4.99
N ARG A 139 -10.07 -8.38 -3.74
CA ARG A 139 -11.45 -8.13 -3.30
C ARG A 139 -11.78 -6.64 -3.19
N LEU A 140 -10.86 -5.85 -2.65
CA LEU A 140 -11.00 -4.39 -2.57
C LEU A 140 -11.17 -3.78 -3.95
N ILE A 141 -10.28 -4.11 -4.90
CA ILE A 141 -10.37 -3.59 -6.27
C ILE A 141 -11.66 -4.02 -6.95
N TYR A 142 -12.09 -5.27 -6.78
CA TYR A 142 -13.37 -5.71 -7.34
C TYR A 142 -14.54 -4.86 -6.82
N PHE A 143 -14.59 -4.58 -5.51
CA PHE A 143 -15.61 -3.72 -4.91
C PHE A 143 -15.56 -2.30 -5.49
N LEU A 144 -14.37 -1.69 -5.54
CA LEU A 144 -14.20 -0.31 -6.02
C LEU A 144 -14.52 -0.14 -7.51
N GLU A 145 -14.25 -1.16 -8.32
CA GLU A 145 -14.60 -1.18 -9.75
C GLU A 145 -16.09 -1.48 -9.99
N ARG A 146 -16.68 -2.40 -9.22
CA ARG A 146 -18.11 -2.78 -9.33
C ARG A 146 -19.03 -1.58 -9.10
N ASP A 147 -18.68 -0.75 -8.13
CA ASP A 147 -19.53 0.36 -7.66
C ASP A 147 -19.03 1.73 -8.19
N ASP A 148 -18.16 1.72 -9.21
CA ASP A 148 -17.62 2.92 -9.89
C ASP A 148 -16.99 3.97 -8.96
N PHE A 149 -16.37 3.54 -7.86
CA PHE A 149 -15.68 4.43 -6.93
C PHE A 149 -14.34 4.95 -7.49
N LEU A 150 -13.77 4.29 -8.50
CA LEU A 150 -12.52 4.71 -9.14
C LEU A 150 -12.78 5.61 -10.35
N SER A 151 -12.15 6.79 -10.36
CA SER A 151 -12.28 7.74 -11.45
C SER A 151 -11.97 7.11 -12.82
N PRO A 152 -12.81 7.32 -13.86
CA PRO A 152 -12.52 6.85 -15.21
C PRO A 152 -11.23 7.40 -15.82
N SER A 153 -10.65 8.48 -15.28
CA SER A 153 -9.36 9.02 -15.72
C SER A 153 -8.16 8.33 -15.05
N GLN A 154 -8.37 7.64 -13.92
CA GLN A 154 -7.31 6.90 -13.23
C GLN A 154 -6.89 5.71 -14.09
N SER A 155 -5.60 5.67 -14.45
CA SER A 155 -5.01 4.62 -15.28
C SER A 155 -3.95 3.80 -14.54
N ALA A 156 -3.35 4.37 -13.49
CA ALA A 156 -2.40 3.67 -12.65
C ALA A 156 -3.09 2.61 -11.79
N PHE A 157 -2.42 1.48 -11.58
CA PHE A 157 -2.79 0.41 -10.65
C PHE A 157 -4.18 -0.22 -10.85
N ARG A 158 -4.76 -0.04 -12.04
CA ARG A 158 -6.02 -0.65 -12.46
C ARG A 158 -5.76 -1.74 -13.48
N LYS A 159 -6.52 -2.83 -13.39
CA LYS A 159 -6.42 -3.92 -14.36
C LYS A 159 -6.86 -3.41 -15.73
N HIS A 160 -6.21 -3.88 -16.79
CA HIS A 160 -6.52 -3.49 -18.18
C HIS A 160 -6.31 -2.00 -18.49
N ARG A 161 -5.52 -1.29 -17.68
CA ARG A 161 -5.12 0.10 -17.93
C ARG A 161 -3.60 0.25 -17.86
N SER A 162 -3.06 1.20 -18.61
CA SER A 162 -1.63 1.50 -18.67
C SER A 162 -1.37 3.00 -18.80
N THR A 163 -0.10 3.37 -18.67
CA THR A 163 0.37 4.75 -18.88
C THR A 163 0.07 5.26 -20.29
N THR A 164 -0.04 4.36 -21.27
CA THR A 164 -0.43 4.66 -22.64
C THR A 164 -1.84 5.22 -22.72
N ASP A 165 -2.79 4.76 -21.89
CA ASP A 165 -4.16 5.31 -21.90
C ASP A 165 -4.18 6.78 -21.49
N ALA A 166 -3.37 7.14 -20.50
CA ALA A 166 -3.24 8.53 -20.07
C ALA A 166 -2.60 9.39 -21.18
N LEU A 167 -1.59 8.85 -21.87
CA LEU A 167 -0.94 9.53 -22.99
C LEU A 167 -1.89 9.75 -24.17
N VAL A 168 -2.62 8.72 -24.59
CA VAL A 168 -3.58 8.80 -25.70
C VAL A 168 -4.69 9.81 -25.39
N ARG A 169 -5.19 9.85 -24.15
CA ARG A 169 -6.17 10.89 -23.75
C ARG A 169 -5.61 12.30 -23.86
N LEU A 170 -4.37 12.50 -23.41
CA LEU A 170 -3.71 13.80 -23.50
C LEU A 170 -3.47 14.22 -24.95
N GLU A 171 -3.02 13.28 -25.79
CA GLU A 171 -2.81 13.48 -27.23
C GLU A 171 -4.12 13.84 -27.93
N ALA A 172 -5.19 13.08 -27.69
CA ALA A 172 -6.50 13.35 -28.27
C ALA A 172 -7.02 14.75 -27.89
N ALA A 173 -6.87 15.15 -26.61
CA ALA A 173 -7.23 16.49 -26.15
C ALA A 173 -6.40 17.58 -26.85
N ALA A 174 -5.11 17.35 -27.08
CA ALA A 174 -4.25 18.27 -27.82
C ALA A 174 -4.68 18.40 -29.28
N CYS A 175 -4.95 17.28 -29.97
CA CYS A 175 -5.42 17.28 -31.36
C CYS A 175 -6.74 18.05 -31.51
N GLU A 176 -7.71 17.83 -30.63
CA GLU A 176 -9.01 18.51 -30.68
C GLU A 176 -8.88 20.04 -30.49
N VAL A 177 -8.08 20.47 -29.50
CA VAL A 177 -7.87 21.89 -29.20
C VAL A 177 -7.12 22.59 -30.34
N PHE A 178 -6.10 21.94 -30.92
CA PHE A 178 -5.35 22.50 -32.05
C PHE A 178 -6.16 22.56 -33.34
N ALA A 179 -7.03 21.57 -33.60
CA ALA A 179 -7.95 21.62 -34.73
C ALA A 179 -8.93 22.81 -34.66
N ARG A 180 -9.22 23.30 -33.44
CA ARG A 180 -10.04 24.49 -33.20
C ARG A 180 -9.24 25.80 -33.13
N HIS A 181 -7.94 25.77 -33.43
CA HIS A 181 -7.03 26.90 -33.28
C HIS A 181 -7.02 27.50 -31.86
N GLN A 182 -7.23 26.65 -30.84
CA GLN A 182 -7.20 27.03 -29.43
C GLN A 182 -5.87 26.61 -28.78
N HIS A 183 -5.64 27.08 -27.55
CA HIS A 183 -4.46 26.75 -26.76
C HIS A 183 -4.78 25.70 -25.69
N LEU A 184 -3.94 24.67 -25.58
CA LEU A 184 -3.99 23.69 -24.50
C LEU A 184 -2.96 24.06 -23.44
N VAL A 185 -3.40 24.17 -22.17
CA VAL A 185 -2.52 24.35 -21.02
C VAL A 185 -2.56 23.08 -20.17
N CYS A 186 -1.41 22.47 -19.95
CA CYS A 186 -1.27 21.28 -19.12
C CYS A 186 -0.57 21.62 -17.80
N VAL A 187 -1.19 21.22 -16.69
CA VAL A 187 -0.60 21.36 -15.34
C VAL A 187 -0.29 19.98 -14.80
N PHE A 188 0.99 19.72 -14.53
CA PHE A 188 1.45 18.45 -13.98
C PHE A 188 1.76 18.60 -12.49
N PHE A 189 1.15 17.76 -11.66
CA PHE A 189 1.42 17.68 -10.24
C PHE A 189 2.28 16.46 -9.94
N ASP A 190 3.41 16.67 -9.27
CA ASP A 190 4.21 15.59 -8.67
C ASP A 190 4.18 15.75 -7.15
N LEU A 191 3.63 14.74 -6.47
CA LEU A 191 3.46 14.76 -5.04
C LEU A 191 4.70 14.18 -4.35
N GLU A 192 5.37 14.99 -3.53
CA GLU A 192 6.56 14.54 -2.81
C GLU A 192 6.18 13.49 -1.75
N LYS A 193 6.80 12.30 -1.84
CA LYS A 193 6.77 11.25 -0.82
C LYS A 193 5.35 10.78 -0.42
N VAL A 194 4.45 10.61 -1.39
CA VAL A 194 3.03 10.25 -1.16
C VAL A 194 2.86 9.08 -0.17
N TYR A 195 3.59 7.98 -0.34
CA TYR A 195 3.51 6.82 0.57
C TYR A 195 3.94 7.16 2.00
N ASP A 196 4.96 8.01 2.16
CA ASP A 196 5.43 8.39 3.48
C ASP A 196 4.46 9.38 4.15
N THR A 197 3.74 10.21 3.38
CA THR A 197 2.88 11.30 3.88
C THR A 197 1.37 11.01 3.87
N THR A 198 0.98 9.79 3.46
CA THR A 198 -0.42 9.40 3.32
C THR A 198 -1.19 9.49 4.64
N TRP A 199 -2.33 10.15 4.63
CA TRP A 199 -3.20 10.30 5.79
C TRP A 199 -4.07 9.05 5.98
N GLN A 200 -3.61 8.14 6.83
CA GLN A 200 -4.25 6.83 7.07
C GLN A 200 -5.72 6.94 7.48
N TYR A 201 -6.04 7.87 8.39
CA TYR A 201 -7.42 8.12 8.80
C TYR A 201 -8.28 8.56 7.62
N GLY A 202 -7.76 9.41 6.73
CA GLY A 202 -8.47 9.85 5.53
C GLY A 202 -8.83 8.70 4.60
N ILE A 203 -7.90 7.77 4.37
CA ILE A 203 -8.18 6.56 3.59
C ILE A 203 -9.30 5.74 4.24
N LEU A 204 -9.16 5.43 5.53
CA LEU A 204 -10.16 4.64 6.25
C LEU A 204 -11.52 5.33 6.27
N GLN A 205 -11.53 6.66 6.39
CA GLN A 205 -12.76 7.46 6.34
C GLN A 205 -13.42 7.37 4.96
N GLN A 206 -12.65 7.44 3.87
CA GLN A 206 -13.20 7.27 2.51
C GLN A 206 -13.77 5.87 2.32
N LEU A 207 -13.05 4.82 2.74
CA LEU A 207 -13.56 3.44 2.68
C LEU A 207 -14.86 3.26 3.50
N HIS A 208 -14.94 3.91 4.66
CA HIS A 208 -16.14 3.93 5.48
C HIS A 208 -17.30 4.65 4.77
N VAL A 209 -17.03 5.77 4.08
CA VAL A 209 -18.02 6.52 3.28
C VAL A 209 -18.50 5.71 2.07
N TYR A 210 -17.62 4.94 1.42
CA TYR A 210 -17.99 4.00 0.35
C TYR A 210 -18.83 2.82 0.86
N GLY A 211 -19.05 2.71 2.17
CA GLY A 211 -19.91 1.68 2.75
C GLY A 211 -19.20 0.37 3.06
N LEU A 212 -17.87 0.30 2.94
CA LEU A 212 -17.16 -0.91 3.38
C LEU A 212 -17.35 -1.11 4.88
N ARG A 213 -17.73 -2.32 5.26
CA ARG A 213 -17.86 -2.81 6.63
C ARG A 213 -17.40 -4.27 6.73
N GLY A 214 -17.13 -4.75 7.93
CA GLY A 214 -16.67 -6.11 8.22
C GLY A 214 -15.14 -6.29 8.20
N PRO A 215 -14.65 -7.53 8.05
CA PRO A 215 -13.23 -7.88 8.14
C PRO A 215 -12.29 -7.11 7.20
N LEU A 216 -12.71 -6.78 5.98
CA LEU A 216 -11.83 -6.14 4.99
C LEU A 216 -11.29 -4.78 5.46
N PRO A 217 -12.13 -3.78 5.79
CA PRO A 217 -11.63 -2.50 6.30
C PRO A 217 -10.93 -2.62 7.66
N CYS A 218 -11.31 -3.59 8.51
CA CYS A 218 -10.60 -3.89 9.76
C CYS A 218 -9.15 -4.36 9.50
N PHE A 219 -8.97 -5.29 8.56
CA PHE A 219 -7.65 -5.72 8.11
C PHE A 219 -6.84 -4.53 7.59
N LEU A 220 -7.42 -3.66 6.75
CA LEU A 220 -6.72 -2.48 6.21
C LEU A 220 -6.28 -1.51 7.32
N LYS A 221 -7.14 -1.30 8.32
CA LYS A 221 -6.82 -0.48 9.50
C LYS A 221 -5.62 -1.05 10.25
N GLU A 222 -5.60 -2.36 10.50
CA GLU A 222 -4.48 -3.01 11.19
C GLU A 222 -3.21 -3.08 10.34
N PHE A 223 -3.35 -3.30 9.03
CA PHE A 223 -2.25 -3.31 8.08
C PHE A 223 -1.53 -1.96 8.05
N LEU A 224 -2.27 -0.84 8.05
CA LEU A 224 -1.70 0.50 8.02
C LEU A 224 -1.13 0.94 9.38
N SER A 225 -1.57 0.35 10.49
CA SER A 225 -1.23 0.80 11.85
C SER A 225 0.03 0.13 12.43
N GLY A 226 0.61 0.77 13.45
CA GLY A 226 1.59 0.13 14.34
C GLY A 226 2.90 -0.34 13.70
N ARG A 227 3.31 0.25 12.57
CA ARG A 227 4.50 -0.18 11.83
C ARG A 227 5.80 0.31 12.45
N SER A 228 6.80 -0.56 12.37
CA SER A 228 8.17 -0.29 12.81
C SER A 228 9.15 -0.74 11.73
N PHE A 229 10.35 -0.18 11.76
CA PHE A 229 11.36 -0.51 10.77
C PHE A 229 12.78 -0.40 11.33
N SER A 230 13.70 -1.13 10.71
CA SER A 230 15.14 -0.98 10.88
C SER A 230 15.76 -0.58 9.55
N VAL A 231 16.87 0.15 9.57
CA VAL A 231 17.62 0.53 8.37
C VAL A 231 18.85 -0.33 8.26
N LYS A 232 19.05 -0.99 7.12
CA LYS A 232 20.23 -1.82 6.85
C LYS A 232 21.13 -1.13 5.83
N VAL A 233 22.42 -1.02 6.15
CA VAL A 233 23.46 -0.47 5.27
C VAL A 233 24.63 -1.45 5.26
N GLY A 234 24.87 -2.10 4.12
CA GLY A 234 25.81 -3.21 4.03
C GLY A 234 25.40 -4.34 4.99
N THR A 235 26.29 -4.70 5.90
CA THR A 235 26.06 -5.71 6.95
C THR A 235 25.47 -5.13 8.24
N ALA A 236 25.47 -3.81 8.41
CA ALA A 236 25.03 -3.16 9.64
C ALA A 236 23.50 -2.93 9.63
N LEU A 237 22.86 -3.17 10.78
CA LEU A 237 21.43 -2.96 11.00
C LEU A 237 21.22 -1.97 12.14
N SER A 238 20.31 -1.00 11.96
CA SER A 238 19.95 -0.08 13.03
C SER A 238 19.04 -0.74 14.08
N ALA A 239 18.93 -0.10 15.24
CA ALA A 239 17.87 -0.41 16.19
C ALA A 239 16.47 -0.25 15.56
N LEU A 240 15.48 -0.91 16.16
CA LEU A 240 14.09 -0.85 15.73
C LEU A 240 13.51 0.54 16.00
N LEU A 241 12.94 1.16 14.97
CA LEU A 241 12.34 2.48 15.04
C LEU A 241 10.83 2.36 14.85
N HIS A 242 10.08 2.95 15.78
CA HIS A 242 8.63 3.04 15.68
C HIS A 242 8.24 4.21 14.77
N LYS A 243 7.36 3.94 13.81
CA LYS A 243 6.90 4.95 12.88
C LYS A 243 5.74 5.71 13.52
N ARG A 244 5.93 7.00 13.84
CA ARG A 244 4.91 7.77 14.57
C ARG A 244 3.71 8.17 13.70
N ARG A 245 3.85 8.29 12.36
CA ARG A 245 2.78 8.78 11.45
C ARG A 245 2.92 8.47 9.95
N GLU A 246 3.93 7.72 9.53
CA GLU A 246 4.26 7.58 8.10
C GLU A 246 4.14 6.08 7.73
N SER A 247 3.85 5.69 6.48
CA SER A 247 3.93 4.27 6.05
C SER A 247 5.27 4.01 5.36
N PRO A 248 6.03 2.91 5.63
CA PRO A 248 7.25 2.64 4.86
C PRO A 248 6.91 2.59 3.38
N ARG A 249 7.84 2.96 2.49
CA ARG A 249 7.68 2.72 1.05
C ARG A 249 7.63 1.22 0.78
N GLU A 250 6.46 0.66 0.98
CA GLU A 250 6.12 -0.68 0.61
C GLU A 250 5.55 -0.61 -0.80
N ALA A 251 6.14 -1.38 -1.70
CA ALA A 251 5.46 -1.78 -2.91
C ALA A 251 4.35 -2.78 -2.52
N SER A 252 3.35 -2.28 -1.79
CA SER A 252 2.19 -3.02 -1.33
C SER A 252 1.07 -2.74 -2.33
N SER A 253 0.49 -3.80 -2.89
CA SER A 253 -0.61 -3.71 -3.85
C SER A 253 -1.78 -2.90 -3.28
N VAL A 254 -2.04 -2.98 -1.97
CA VAL A 254 -3.07 -2.21 -1.27
C VAL A 254 -2.71 -0.73 -1.16
N SER A 255 -1.46 -0.39 -0.85
CA SER A 255 -1.00 1.00 -0.77
C SER A 255 -1.05 1.71 -2.13
N HIS A 256 -0.90 0.95 -3.22
CA HIS A 256 -1.03 1.45 -4.58
C HIS A 256 -2.48 1.66 -5.03
N CYS A 257 -3.43 0.89 -4.50
CA CYS A 257 -4.85 0.97 -4.87
C CYS A 257 -5.66 1.98 -4.03
N LEU A 258 -5.17 2.35 -2.84
CA LEU A 258 -5.83 3.28 -1.92
C LEU A 258 -5.44 4.76 -2.13
N GLN A 259 -4.73 5.08 -3.22
CA GLN A 259 -4.29 6.43 -3.63
C GLN A 259 -4.86 6.78 -4.99
#